data_AF-A0A2M6YAA6-F1
#
_entry.id   AF-A0A2M6YAA6-F1
#
_cell.length_a   1.000
_cell.length_b   1.000
_cell.length_c   1.000
_cell.angle_alpha   90.00
_cell.angle_beta   90.00
_cell.angle_gamma   90.00
#
_symmetry.space_group_name_H-M   'P 1'
#
loop_
_entity.id
_entity.type
_entity.pdbx_description
1 polymer ?
#
loop_
_entity_poly.entity_id
_entity_poly.type
_entity_poly.pdbx_seq_one_letter_code
_entity_poly.pdbx_strand_id
1 'polypeptide(L)'
;MGADEVKYWIGFSLIPGIGRAKFSLLENYFGDLGRAWHASINELKTAGLDAKSAESILTNRPRISLDAELEKLERYKVKAITWNDPAYPSRLKQIDDCPPLIYIRGSLSPED
;
A
#
# COMPACT_ATOMS: atom_id res chain seq x y z
N MET A 1 -11.92 -2.83 -6.82
CA MET A 1 -10.47 -3.06 -6.92
C MET A 1 -10.24 -4.55 -7.13
N GLY A 2 -9.37 -4.94 -8.06
CA GLY A 2 -8.95 -6.34 -8.19
C GLY A 2 -8.07 -6.73 -7.01
N ALA A 3 -8.04 -8.02 -6.64
CA ALA A 3 -7.17 -8.54 -5.59
C ALA A 3 -5.68 -8.23 -5.86
N ASP A 4 -5.32 -8.10 -7.14
CA ASP A 4 -4.00 -7.72 -7.61
C ASP A 4 -3.55 -6.31 -7.24
N GLU A 5 -4.45 -5.41 -6.88
CA GLU A 5 -4.04 -4.05 -6.51
C GLU A 5 -3.49 -4.02 -5.08
N VAL A 6 -4.16 -4.72 -4.15
CA VAL A 6 -3.84 -4.70 -2.71
C VAL A 6 -2.41 -5.17 -2.42
N LYS A 7 -1.86 -6.10 -3.20
CA LYS A 7 -0.46 -6.54 -3.04
C LYS A 7 0.53 -5.40 -3.22
N TYR A 8 0.28 -4.46 -4.14
CA TYR A 8 1.16 -3.29 -4.31
C TYR A 8 1.06 -2.32 -3.14
N TRP A 9 -0.12 -2.19 -2.54
CA TRP A 9 -0.27 -1.42 -1.29
C TRP A 9 0.57 -1.99 -0.16
N ILE A 10 0.54 -3.32 -0.01
CA ILE A 10 1.37 -4.04 0.96
C ILE A 10 2.85 -3.88 0.61
N GLY A 11 3.21 -4.05 -0.66
CA GLY A 11 4.58 -3.90 -1.13
C GLY A 11 5.16 -2.53 -0.75
N PHE A 12 4.43 -1.45 -1.02
CA PHE A 12 4.87 -0.10 -0.70
C PHE A 12 4.88 0.17 0.81
N SER A 13 3.94 -0.39 1.59
CA SER A 13 3.91 -0.20 3.05
C SER A 13 5.12 -0.84 3.77
N LEU A 14 5.72 -1.86 3.16
CA LEU A 14 6.95 -2.51 3.64
C LEU A 14 8.21 -1.70 3.35
N ILE A 15 8.15 -0.66 2.52
CA ILE A 15 9.31 0.15 2.13
C ILE A 15 9.47 1.32 3.10
N PRO A 16 10.63 1.45 3.78
CA PRO A 16 10.87 2.55 4.71
C PRO A 16 10.76 3.92 4.02
N GLY A 17 10.03 4.83 4.67
CA GLY A 17 9.84 6.20 4.18
C GLY A 17 8.69 6.37 3.18
N ILE A 18 7.88 5.32 2.95
CA ILE A 18 6.68 5.38 2.11
C ILE A 18 5.43 5.40 3.02
N GLY A 19 5.02 6.60 3.41
CA GLY A 19 3.80 6.86 4.18
C GLY A 19 2.70 7.53 3.35
N ARG A 20 1.63 8.00 4.01
CA ARG A 20 0.43 8.62 3.40
C ARG A 20 0.76 9.56 2.23
N ALA A 21 1.60 10.57 2.46
CA ALA A 21 1.89 11.57 1.44
C ALA A 21 2.50 10.94 0.16
N LYS A 22 3.36 9.93 0.31
CA LYS A 22 3.98 9.25 -0.84
C LYS A 22 2.98 8.36 -1.57
N PHE A 23 2.12 7.65 -0.85
CA PHE A 23 1.01 6.92 -1.46
C PHE A 23 0.11 7.83 -2.29
N SER A 24 -0.30 8.99 -1.76
CA SER A 24 -1.13 9.94 -2.50
C SER A 24 -0.43 10.46 -3.77
N LEU A 25 0.89 10.73 -3.71
CA LEU A 25 1.65 11.13 -4.89
C LEU A 25 1.69 10.04 -5.97
N LEU A 26 1.95 8.80 -5.56
CA LEU A 26 1.99 7.66 -6.47
C LEU A 26 0.61 7.41 -7.11
N GLU A 27 -0.46 7.40 -6.32
CA GLU A 27 -1.82 7.23 -6.84
C GLU A 27 -2.22 8.36 -7.78
N ASN A 28 -1.97 9.63 -7.40
CA ASN A 28 -2.34 10.77 -8.22
C ASN A 28 -1.62 10.79 -9.57
N TYR A 29 -0.37 10.33 -9.62
CA TYR A 29 0.42 10.34 -10.85
C TYR A 29 0.18 9.09 -11.72
N PHE A 30 0.18 7.89 -11.13
CA PHE A 30 0.13 6.63 -11.87
C PHE A 30 -1.29 6.09 -12.06
N GLY A 31 -2.24 6.52 -11.23
CA GLY A 31 -3.64 6.05 -11.19
C GLY A 31 -3.83 4.71 -10.47
N ASP A 32 -2.87 3.79 -10.60
CA ASP A 32 -2.80 2.53 -9.86
C ASP A 32 -1.38 2.26 -9.35
N LEU A 33 -1.28 1.61 -8.19
CA LEU A 33 0.01 1.32 -7.56
C LEU A 33 0.76 0.19 -8.27
N GLY A 34 0.08 -0.65 -9.06
CA GLY A 34 0.75 -1.63 -9.91
C GLY A 34 1.70 -1.00 -10.92
N ARG A 35 1.28 0.08 -11.58
CA ARG A 35 2.15 0.88 -12.46
C ARG A 35 3.27 1.55 -11.69
N ALA A 36 2.94 2.19 -10.56
CA ALA A 36 3.93 2.81 -9.69
C ALA A 36 5.01 1.82 -9.23
N TRP A 37 4.62 0.58 -8.93
CA TRP A 37 5.53 -0.47 -8.48
C TRP A 37 6.59 -0.79 -9.54
N HIS A 38 6.22 -0.78 -10.82
CA HIS A 38 7.14 -1.10 -11.92
C HIS A 38 7.86 0.14 -12.50
N ALA A 39 7.54 1.33 -12.01
CA ALA A 39 8.11 2.58 -12.49
C ALA A 39 9.64 2.65 -12.30
N SER A 40 10.28 3.41 -13.18
CA SER A 40 11.69 3.80 -13.08
C SER A 40 11.90 4.88 -12.02
N ILE A 41 13.16 5.07 -11.58
CA ILE A 41 13.50 6.15 -10.63
C ILE A 41 13.09 7.54 -11.15
N ASN A 42 13.18 7.76 -12.46
CA ASN A 42 12.83 9.05 -13.05
C ASN A 42 11.32 9.27 -12.97
N GLU A 43 10.51 8.27 -13.29
CA GLU A 43 9.04 8.36 -13.17
C GLU A 43 8.61 8.57 -11.72
N LEU A 44 9.24 7.88 -10.76
CA LEU A 44 8.97 8.09 -9.34
C LEU A 44 9.29 9.52 -8.88
N LYS A 45 10.41 10.10 -9.36
CA LYS A 45 10.76 11.50 -9.09
C LYS A 45 9.77 12.47 -9.74
N THR A 46 9.34 12.20 -10.98
CA THR A 46 8.32 13.00 -11.67
C THR A 46 6.97 12.94 -10.97
N ALA A 47 6.63 11.81 -10.34
CA ALA A 47 5.46 11.69 -9.46
C ALA A 47 5.57 12.52 -8.17
N GLY A 48 6.70 13.19 -7.92
CA GLY A 48 6.90 14.08 -6.78
C GLY A 48 7.59 13.41 -5.57
N LEU A 49 8.10 12.18 -5.71
CA LEU A 49 8.91 11.57 -4.66
C LEU A 49 10.28 12.25 -4.60
N ASP A 50 10.76 12.49 -3.38
CA ASP A 50 12.14 12.93 -3.18
C ASP A 50 13.12 11.80 -3.52
N ALA A 51 14.38 12.17 -3.74
CA ALA A 51 15.41 11.22 -4.14
C ALA A 51 15.56 10.06 -3.16
N LYS A 52 15.45 10.32 -1.85
CA LYS A 52 15.60 9.30 -0.80
C LYS A 52 14.45 8.29 -0.86
N SER A 53 13.20 8.73 -1.00
CA SER A 53 12.06 7.82 -1.16
C SER A 53 12.15 7.00 -2.45
N ALA A 54 12.52 7.62 -3.58
CA ALA A 54 12.64 6.92 -4.85
C ALA A 54 13.75 5.85 -4.83
N GLU A 55 14.90 6.15 -4.21
CA GLU A 55 16.00 5.20 -4.00
C GLU A 55 15.62 4.07 -3.03
N SER A 56 14.89 4.40 -1.95
CA SER A 56 14.36 3.40 -1.02
C SER A 56 13.46 2.40 -1.75
N ILE A 57 12.60 2.87 -2.66
CA ILE A 57 11.76 2.00 -3.48
C ILE A 57 12.61 1.07 -4.34
N LEU A 58 13.55 1.61 -5.12
CA LEU A 58 14.38 0.77 -5.99
C LEU A 58 15.23 -0.26 -5.24
N THR A 59 15.68 0.09 -4.04
CA THR A 59 16.53 -0.79 -3.22
C THR A 59 15.74 -1.93 -2.58
N ASN A 60 14.52 -1.64 -2.09
CA ASN A 60 13.72 -2.60 -1.33
C ASN A 60 12.76 -3.42 -2.21
N ARG A 61 12.19 -2.83 -3.27
CA ARG A 61 11.28 -3.50 -4.21
C ARG A 61 11.73 -4.91 -4.64
N PRO A 62 12.97 -5.14 -5.11
CA PRO A 62 13.38 -6.47 -5.58
C PRO A 62 13.55 -7.51 -4.45
N ARG A 63 13.55 -7.06 -3.18
CA ARG A 63 13.67 -7.94 -2.00
C ARG A 63 12.30 -8.34 -1.44
N ILE A 64 11.21 -7.76 -1.96
CA ILE A 64 9.85 -7.98 -1.49
C ILE A 64 9.16 -8.94 -2.46
N SER A 65 8.75 -10.11 -1.98
CA SER A 65 7.90 -11.03 -2.73
C SER A 65 6.44 -10.73 -2.39
N LEU A 66 5.74 -10.06 -3.32
CA LEU A 66 4.34 -9.68 -3.14
C LEU A 66 3.44 -10.89 -2.88
N ASP A 67 3.68 -11.99 -3.60
CA ASP A 67 2.89 -13.22 -3.46
C ASP A 67 3.12 -13.87 -2.08
N ALA A 68 4.37 -13.91 -1.60
CA ALA A 68 4.67 -14.43 -0.27
C ALA A 68 4.03 -13.57 0.85
N GLU A 69 3.93 -12.25 0.66
CA GLU A 69 3.25 -11.38 1.62
C GLU A 69 1.72 -11.60 1.61
N LEU A 70 1.12 -11.81 0.44
CA LEU A 70 -0.30 -12.20 0.35
C LEU A 70 -0.55 -13.55 1.05
N GLU A 71 0.26 -14.57 0.76
CA GLU A 71 0.15 -15.88 1.39
C GLU A 71 0.28 -15.83 2.92
N LYS A 72 1.16 -14.97 3.44
CA LYS A 72 1.27 -14.74 4.89
C LYS A 72 -0.03 -14.19 5.46
N LEU A 73 -0.61 -13.17 4.83
CA LEU A 73 -1.86 -12.57 5.30
C LEU A 73 -3.00 -13.58 5.31
N GLU A 74 -3.13 -14.38 4.25
CA GLU A 74 -4.11 -15.46 4.18
C GLU A 74 -3.90 -16.48 5.29
N ARG A 75 -2.65 -16.95 5.49
CA ARG A 75 -2.29 -17.90 6.55
C ARG A 75 -2.65 -17.39 7.94
N TYR A 76 -2.44 -16.11 8.21
CA TYR A 76 -2.77 -15.49 9.50
C TYR A 76 -4.21 -15.01 9.62
N LYS A 77 -5.05 -15.22 8.59
CA LYS A 77 -6.43 -14.71 8.49
C LYS A 77 -6.48 -13.19 8.74
N VAL A 78 -5.53 -12.48 8.14
CA VAL A 78 -5.44 -11.03 8.19
C VAL A 78 -5.91 -10.48 6.85
N LYS A 79 -6.81 -9.50 6.89
CA LYS A 79 -7.24 -8.74 5.72
C LYS A 79 -6.52 -7.40 5.70
N ALA A 80 -6.00 -7.03 4.54
CA ALA A 80 -5.44 -5.70 4.32
C ALA A 80 -6.50 -4.83 3.65
N ILE A 81 -6.84 -3.69 4.27
CA ILE A 81 -7.86 -2.76 3.78
C ILE A 81 -7.20 -1.43 3.48
N THR A 82 -7.35 -0.94 2.25
CA THR A 82 -6.77 0.33 1.77
C THR A 82 -7.74 1.49 2.01
N TRP A 83 -7.28 2.74 2.04
CA TRP A 83 -8.20 3.89 2.19
C TRP A 83 -9.20 4.04 1.04
N ASN A 84 -9.01 3.34 -0.07
CA ASN A 84 -9.94 3.31 -1.20
C ASN A 84 -11.00 2.21 -1.05
N ASP A 85 -10.79 1.29 -0.11
CA ASP A 85 -11.74 0.22 0.16
C ASP A 85 -12.98 0.77 0.89
N PRO A 86 -14.20 0.32 0.51
CA PRO A 86 -15.42 0.70 1.20
C PRO A 86 -15.49 0.20 2.65
N ALA A 87 -14.80 -0.89 2.99
CA ALA A 87 -14.73 -1.42 4.35
C ALA A 87 -13.74 -0.66 5.25
N TYR A 88 -13.01 0.32 4.71
CA TYR A 88 -12.09 1.13 5.50
C TYR A 88 -12.86 2.08 6.44
N PRO A 89 -12.57 2.10 7.75
CA PRO A 89 -13.34 2.85 8.73
C PRO A 89 -13.42 4.35 8.43
N SER A 90 -14.64 4.89 8.25
CA SER A 90 -14.86 6.31 7.92
C SER A 90 -14.25 7.27 8.94
N ARG A 91 -14.21 6.90 10.22
CA ARG A 91 -13.57 7.71 11.28
C ARG A 91 -12.07 7.88 11.07
N LEU A 92 -11.38 6.84 10.60
CA LEU A 92 -9.95 6.91 10.28
C LEU A 92 -9.70 7.74 9.02
N LYS A 93 -10.64 7.74 8.05
CA LYS A 93 -10.53 8.61 6.86
C LYS A 93 -10.64 10.11 7.19
N GLN A 94 -11.22 10.46 8.33
CA GLN A 94 -11.46 11.86 8.72
C GLN A 94 -10.30 12.51 9.47
N ILE A 95 -9.27 11.76 9.87
CA ILE A 95 -8.10 12.31 10.55
C ILE A 95 -6.97 12.64 9.57
N ASP A 96 -6.18 13.67 9.88
CA ASP A 96 -5.09 14.15 9.02
C ASP A 96 -3.99 13.10 8.79
N ASP A 97 -3.79 12.17 9.72
CA ASP A 97 -2.80 11.08 9.63
C ASP A 97 -3.44 9.73 9.29
N CYS A 98 -4.42 9.74 8.38
CA CYS A 98 -5.10 8.54 7.91
C CYS A 98 -4.10 7.54 7.27
N PRO A 99 -3.94 6.32 7.81
CA PRO A 99 -3.01 5.36 7.25
C PRO A 99 -3.48 4.83 5.89
N PRO A 100 -2.57 4.66 4.90
CA PRO A 100 -2.90 4.16 3.56
C PRO A 100 -3.47 2.74 3.55
N LEU A 101 -3.01 1.93 4.50
CA LEU A 101 -3.33 0.52 4.61
C LEU A 101 -3.48 0.17 6.09
N ILE A 102 -4.52 -0.58 6.43
CA ILE A 102 -4.69 -1.17 7.75
C ILE A 102 -4.78 -2.69 7.65
N TYR A 103 -4.25 -3.38 8.64
CA TYR A 103 -4.34 -4.83 8.78
C TYR A 103 -5.37 -5.16 9.84
N ILE A 104 -6.40 -5.92 9.47
CA ILE A 104 -7.46 -6.37 10.38
C ILE A 104 -7.35 -7.88 10.51
N ARG A 105 -7.19 -8.34 11.75
CA ARG A 105 -7.16 -9.76 12.09
C ARG A 105 -8.47 -10.14 12.77
N GLY A 106 -9.14 -11.15 12.24
CA GLY A 106 -10.40 -11.67 12.79
C GLY A 106 -11.46 -11.89 11.72
N SER A 107 -12.48 -12.65 12.11
CA SER A 107 -13.77 -12.71 11.43
C SER A 107 -14.73 -11.87 12.27
N LEU A 108 -15.51 -10.96 11.67
CA LEU A 108 -16.74 -10.54 12.33
C LEU A 108 -17.64 -11.79 12.34
N SER A 109 -17.66 -12.50 13.46
CA SER A 109 -18.68 -13.50 13.71
C SER A 109 -20.00 -12.72 13.82
N PRO A 110 -21.08 -13.13 13.15
CA PRO A 110 -22.39 -12.47 13.30
C PRO A 110 -23.00 -12.58 14.71
N GLU A 111 -22.24 -13.06 15.70
CA GLU A 111 -22.66 -13.28 17.09
C GLU A 111 -21.84 -12.46 18.11
N ASP A 112 -20.94 -11.57 17.66
CA ASP A 112 -20.23 -10.60 18.50
C ASP A 112 -20.95 -9.23 18.55
#